data_AF-A0A1A8F6E9-F1
#
_entry.id   AF-A0A1A8F6E9-F1
#
_cell.length_a   1.000
_cell.length_b   1.000
_cell.length_c   1.000
_cell.angle_alpha   90.00
_cell.angle_beta   90.00
_cell.angle_gamma   90.00
#
_symmetry.space_group_name_H-M   'P 1'
#
loop_
_entity.id
_entity.type
_entity.pdbx_description
1 polymer ?
#
loop_
_entity_poly.entity_id
_entity_poly.type
_entity_poly.pdbx_seq_one_letter_code
_entity_poly.pdbx_strand_id
1 'polypeptide(L)'
;PTAPSEATARDTIRKTWGSEKMVLGQLVETVFILGLPQGGDAYQLQESLKRENEQHGDIIQSSFLDSYNNLTIKTMVMLEWLSKNCAKSSFALKIDSDMLLHVKNLVKLLLDPSTAKQHYMTGLVWWHSPVLRNPFNKFYMPRSVFPE
;
A
#
# COMPACT_ATOMS: atom_id res chain seq x y z
N PRO A 1 -1.55 -1.66 2.56
CA PRO A 1 -1.57 -2.64 1.48
C PRO A 1 -2.58 -3.73 1.81
N THR A 2 -3.20 -4.31 0.79
CA THR A 2 -4.06 -5.49 0.95
C THR A 2 -3.29 -6.76 0.63
N ALA A 3 -3.73 -7.89 1.17
CA ALA A 3 -3.34 -9.22 0.77
C ALA A 3 -4.32 -9.79 -0.28
N PRO A 4 -3.94 -10.81 -1.07
CA PRO A 4 -4.79 -11.42 -2.08
C PRO A 4 -6.19 -11.79 -1.59
N SER A 5 -6.28 -12.37 -0.39
CA SER A 5 -7.53 -12.83 0.24
C SER A 5 -8.44 -11.70 0.73
N GLU A 6 -7.96 -10.46 0.83
CA GLU A 6 -8.70 -9.33 1.40
C GLU A 6 -9.60 -8.61 0.39
N ALA A 7 -10.40 -9.36 -0.37
CA ALA A 7 -11.33 -8.81 -1.36
C ALA A 7 -12.36 -7.86 -0.71
N THR A 8 -12.90 -8.23 0.45
CA THR A 8 -13.86 -7.39 1.20
C THR A 8 -13.24 -6.06 1.64
N ALA A 9 -11.95 -6.05 2.02
CA ALA A 9 -11.28 -4.81 2.39
C ALA A 9 -11.10 -3.89 1.19
N ARG A 10 -10.67 -4.43 0.04
CA ARG A 10 -10.59 -3.67 -1.21
C ARG A 10 -11.94 -3.08 -1.62
N ASP A 11 -13.00 -3.89 -1.59
CA ASP A 11 -14.36 -3.45 -1.88
C ASP A 11 -14.86 -2.37 -0.90
N THR A 12 -14.56 -2.50 0.39
CA THR A 12 -14.90 -1.48 1.38
C THR A 12 -14.18 -0.16 1.10
N ILE A 13 -12.90 -0.20 0.76
CA ILE A 13 -12.13 1.00 0.37
C ILE A 13 -12.73 1.63 -0.88
N ARG A 14 -13.06 0.85 -1.91
CA ARG A 14 -13.73 1.31 -3.14
C ARG A 14 -15.10 1.94 -2.89
N LYS A 15 -15.81 1.52 -1.84
CA LYS A 15 -17.14 2.06 -1.46
C LYS A 15 -17.06 3.23 -0.49
N THR A 16 -15.87 3.55 0.02
CA THR A 16 -15.66 4.59 1.03
C THR A 16 -14.61 5.59 0.54
N TRP A 17 -13.54 5.82 1.30
CA TRP A 17 -12.55 6.86 1.06
C TRP A 17 -11.77 6.67 -0.25
N GLY A 18 -11.62 5.43 -0.73
CA GLY A 18 -10.92 5.13 -1.97
C GLY A 18 -11.69 5.51 -3.24
N SER A 19 -12.97 5.86 -3.11
CA SER A 19 -13.86 6.25 -4.22
C SER A 19 -13.73 7.71 -4.64
N GLU A 20 -13.16 8.57 -3.79
CA GLU A 20 -13.05 10.01 -4.04
C GLU A 20 -12.03 10.28 -5.16
N LYS A 21 -12.50 10.61 -6.37
CA LYS A 21 -11.63 10.88 -7.53
C LYS A 21 -11.23 12.33 -7.71
N MET A 22 -12.14 13.27 -7.44
CA MET A 22 -11.89 14.71 -7.59
C MET A 22 -12.12 15.42 -6.27
N VAL A 23 -11.04 15.86 -5.63
CA VAL A 23 -11.07 16.48 -4.30
C VAL A 23 -10.35 17.81 -4.35
N LEU A 24 -11.07 18.90 -4.05
CA LEU A 24 -10.54 20.27 -4.14
C LEU A 24 -9.88 20.59 -5.50
N GLY A 25 -10.45 20.06 -6.59
CA GLY A 25 -9.93 20.24 -7.95
C GLY A 25 -8.70 19.39 -8.30
N GLN A 26 -8.27 18.50 -7.41
CA GLN A 26 -7.16 17.56 -7.65
C GLN A 26 -7.67 16.16 -7.94
N LEU A 27 -7.01 15.48 -8.88
CA LEU A 27 -7.25 14.07 -9.16
C LEU A 27 -6.61 13.21 -8.05
N VAL A 28 -7.39 12.28 -7.53
CA VAL A 28 -6.98 11.28 -6.54
C VAL A 28 -7.28 9.91 -7.11
N GLU A 29 -6.26 9.06 -7.20
CA GLU A 29 -6.38 7.69 -7.70
C GLU A 29 -5.99 6.69 -6.62
N THR A 30 -6.81 5.64 -6.49
CA THR A 30 -6.59 4.53 -5.57
C THR A 30 -6.31 3.28 -6.38
N VAL A 31 -5.21 2.59 -6.07
CA VAL A 31 -4.82 1.32 -6.68
C VAL A 31 -4.36 0.34 -5.60
N PHE A 32 -4.50 -0.95 -5.86
CA PHE A 32 -4.13 -2.03 -4.95
C PHE A 32 -2.90 -2.78 -5.45
N ILE A 33 -1.83 -2.80 -4.65
CA ILE A 33 -0.60 -3.55 -4.97
C ILE A 33 -0.65 -4.93 -4.33
N LEU A 34 -0.61 -5.98 -5.15
CA LEU A 34 -0.69 -7.37 -4.72
C LEU A 34 0.48 -8.21 -5.23
N GLY A 35 0.85 -9.23 -4.47
CA GLY A 35 1.68 -10.34 -4.93
C GLY A 35 0.82 -11.55 -5.36
N LEU A 36 1.48 -12.68 -5.50
CA LEU A 36 0.86 -13.98 -5.76
C LEU A 36 0.28 -14.56 -4.45
N PRO A 37 -0.91 -15.16 -4.49
CA PRO A 37 -1.47 -15.88 -3.35
C PRO A 37 -0.64 -17.13 -3.02
N GLN A 38 -0.82 -17.65 -1.81
CA GLN A 38 -0.13 -18.82 -1.29
C GLN A 38 -1.08 -19.77 -0.56
N GLY A 39 -0.68 -21.03 -0.39
CA GLY A 39 -1.47 -22.06 0.31
C GLY A 39 -2.35 -22.90 -0.62
N GLY A 40 -3.18 -23.77 -0.02
CA GLY A 40 -3.99 -24.76 -0.76
C GLY A 40 -5.01 -24.14 -1.71
N ASP A 41 -5.51 -22.94 -1.38
CA ASP A 41 -6.53 -22.24 -2.19
C ASP A 41 -5.92 -21.19 -3.14
N ALA A 42 -4.60 -21.19 -3.35
CA ALA A 42 -3.91 -20.16 -4.12
C ALA A 42 -4.43 -20.03 -5.56
N TYR A 43 -4.79 -21.16 -6.19
CA TYR A 43 -5.33 -21.17 -7.55
C TYR A 43 -6.70 -20.46 -7.61
N GLN A 44 -7.63 -20.84 -6.71
CA GLN A 44 -8.96 -20.23 -6.63
C GLN A 44 -8.88 -18.75 -6.30
N LEU A 45 -7.93 -18.37 -5.44
CA LEU A 45 -7.69 -16.98 -5.09
C LEU A 45 -7.14 -16.17 -6.27
N GLN A 46 -6.22 -16.75 -7.05
CA GLN A 46 -5.69 -16.09 -8.25
C GLN A 46 -6.77 -15.88 -9.31
N GLU A 47 -7.63 -16.87 -9.55
CA GLU A 47 -8.77 -16.73 -10.48
C GLU A 47 -9.78 -15.69 -10.00
N SER A 48 -9.97 -15.57 -8.69
CA SER A 48 -10.85 -14.55 -8.12
C SER A 48 -10.24 -13.15 -8.24
N LEU A 49 -8.94 -13.01 -8.03
CA LEU A 49 -8.21 -11.75 -8.27
C LEU A 49 -8.26 -11.32 -9.73
N LYS A 50 -8.12 -12.27 -10.67
CA LYS A 50 -8.22 -11.98 -12.10
C LYS A 50 -9.60 -11.40 -12.44
N ARG A 51 -10.68 -12.04 -11.99
CA ARG A 51 -12.05 -11.55 -12.18
C ARG A 51 -12.28 -10.20 -11.51
N GLU A 52 -11.76 -10.00 -10.30
CA GLU A 52 -11.84 -8.71 -9.62
C GLU A 52 -11.14 -7.61 -10.43
N ASN A 53 -9.94 -7.89 -10.98
CA ASN A 53 -9.22 -6.91 -11.78
C ASN A 53 -9.87 -6.66 -13.14
N GLU A 54 -10.47 -7.67 -13.77
CA GLU A 54 -11.28 -7.49 -14.99
C GLU A 54 -12.47 -6.54 -14.74
N GLN A 55 -13.04 -6.56 -13.54
CA GLN A 55 -14.16 -5.70 -13.16
C GLN A 55 -13.72 -4.27 -12.78
N HIS A 56 -12.62 -4.12 -12.04
CA HIS A 56 -12.25 -2.84 -11.43
C HIS A 56 -11.05 -2.14 -12.07
N GLY A 57 -10.12 -2.89 -12.69
CA GLY A 57 -8.93 -2.36 -13.36
C GLY A 57 -7.94 -1.63 -12.45
N ASP A 58 -8.03 -1.82 -11.12
CA ASP A 58 -7.27 -1.09 -10.11
C ASP A 58 -6.26 -1.96 -9.34
N ILE A 59 -6.03 -3.20 -9.78
CA ILE A 59 -5.05 -4.10 -9.17
C ILE A 59 -3.76 -4.10 -9.99
N ILE A 60 -2.66 -3.79 -9.32
CA ILE A 60 -1.30 -3.94 -9.82
C ILE A 60 -0.72 -5.18 -9.14
N GLN A 61 -0.62 -6.27 -9.89
CA GLN A 61 -0.06 -7.52 -9.39
C GLN A 61 1.37 -7.72 -9.90
N SER A 62 2.28 -8.17 -9.04
CA SER A 62 3.65 -8.53 -9.41
C SER A 62 4.00 -9.95 -8.94
N SER A 63 5.00 -10.55 -9.58
CA SER A 63 5.40 -11.95 -9.40
C SER A 63 6.28 -12.15 -8.16
N PHE A 64 5.73 -11.91 -6.98
CA PHE A 64 6.35 -12.24 -5.70
C PHE A 64 5.33 -12.90 -4.78
N LEU A 65 5.77 -13.79 -3.89
CA LEU A 65 4.86 -14.44 -2.94
C LEU A 65 4.34 -13.41 -1.94
N ASP A 66 3.02 -13.22 -1.87
CA ASP A 66 2.42 -12.26 -0.95
C ASP A 66 2.40 -12.82 0.47
N SER A 67 3.31 -12.31 1.30
CA SER A 67 3.46 -12.70 2.69
C SER A 67 3.94 -11.51 3.52
N TYR A 68 3.77 -11.61 4.84
CA TYR A 68 4.22 -10.59 5.77
C TYR A 68 5.71 -10.27 5.63
N ASN A 69 6.55 -11.31 5.42
CA ASN A 69 7.99 -11.15 5.26
C ASN A 69 8.37 -10.46 3.94
N ASN A 70 7.49 -10.52 2.93
CA ASN A 70 7.73 -9.92 1.61
C ASN A 70 7.07 -8.54 1.44
N LEU A 71 6.59 -7.90 2.52
CA LEU A 71 6.03 -6.56 2.46
C LEU A 71 7.05 -5.50 1.97
N THR A 72 8.35 -5.74 2.19
CA THR A 72 9.42 -4.91 1.61
C THR A 72 9.44 -5.02 0.09
N ILE A 73 9.35 -6.22 -0.48
CA ILE A 73 9.25 -6.44 -1.93
C ILE A 73 8.00 -5.75 -2.48
N LYS A 74 6.85 -5.88 -1.81
CA LYS A 74 5.61 -5.19 -2.19
C LYS A 74 5.80 -3.66 -2.23
N THR A 75 6.54 -3.10 -1.28
CA THR A 75 6.86 -1.67 -1.25
C THR A 75 7.78 -1.27 -2.41
N MET A 76 8.77 -2.09 -2.74
CA MET A 76 9.64 -1.84 -3.90
C MET A 76 8.86 -1.88 -5.22
N VAL A 77 7.96 -2.86 -5.39
CA VAL A 77 7.06 -2.95 -6.56
C VAL A 77 6.19 -1.70 -6.68
N MET A 78 5.62 -1.21 -5.57
CA MET A 78 4.84 0.02 -5.55
C MET A 78 5.67 1.22 -6.03
N LEU A 79 6.88 1.39 -5.51
CA LEU A 79 7.77 2.50 -5.89
C LEU A 79 8.21 2.41 -7.35
N GLU A 80 8.55 1.20 -7.83
CA GLU A 80 8.90 0.96 -9.23
C GLU A 80 7.73 1.30 -10.16
N TRP A 81 6.52 0.84 -9.83
CA TRP A 81 5.33 1.10 -10.63
C TRP A 81 5.00 2.60 -10.66
N LEU A 82 5.06 3.29 -9.52
CA LEU A 82 4.86 4.74 -9.43
C LEU A 82 5.89 5.49 -10.30
N SER A 83 7.17 5.10 -10.22
CA SER A 83 8.23 5.72 -11.04
C SER A 83 7.99 5.57 -12.53
N LYS A 84 7.37 4.47 -12.98
CA LYS A 84 7.14 4.19 -14.41
C LYS A 84 5.83 4.79 -14.92
N ASN A 85 4.78 4.82 -14.11
CA ASN A 85 3.41 5.10 -14.56
C ASN A 85 2.85 6.44 -14.05
N CYS A 86 3.48 7.06 -13.05
CA CYS A 86 2.95 8.25 -12.37
C CYS A 86 3.86 9.47 -12.48
N ALA A 87 4.47 9.71 -13.65
CA ALA A 87 5.40 10.82 -13.89
C ALA A 87 4.82 12.22 -13.62
N LYS A 88 3.48 12.37 -13.63
CA LYS A 88 2.77 13.63 -13.38
C LYS A 88 2.18 13.75 -11.97
N SER A 89 2.23 12.69 -11.17
CA SER A 89 1.66 12.71 -9.82
C SER A 89 2.54 13.53 -8.88
N SER A 90 1.95 14.45 -8.13
CA SER A 90 2.69 15.31 -7.20
C SER A 90 3.04 14.60 -5.88
N PHE A 91 2.23 13.64 -5.47
CA PHE A 91 2.39 12.90 -4.22
C PHE A 91 1.94 11.45 -4.41
N ALA A 92 2.45 10.56 -3.57
CA ALA A 92 1.98 9.19 -3.44
C ALA A 92 1.74 8.88 -1.95
N LEU A 93 0.71 8.10 -1.66
CA LEU A 93 0.39 7.62 -0.33
C LEU A 93 0.42 6.09 -0.33
N LYS A 94 1.15 5.51 0.63
CA LYS A 94 1.02 4.12 1.01
C LYS A 94 0.18 4.05 2.28
N ILE A 95 -0.89 3.26 2.25
CA ILE A 95 -1.82 3.11 3.37
C ILE A 95 -2.27 1.65 3.52
N ASP A 96 -2.46 1.21 4.77
CA ASP A 96 -2.93 -0.13 5.14
C ASP A 96 -4.43 -0.29 4.95
N SER A 97 -4.90 -1.51 4.75
CA SER A 97 -6.31 -1.82 4.47
C SER A 97 -7.23 -1.68 5.68
N ASP A 98 -6.64 -1.68 6.87
CA ASP A 98 -7.27 -1.51 8.18
C ASP A 98 -7.25 -0.05 8.67
N MET A 99 -6.97 0.90 7.77
CA MET A 99 -6.92 2.34 8.07
C MET A 99 -8.08 3.10 7.41
N LEU A 100 -8.47 4.22 8.04
CA LEU A 100 -9.40 5.19 7.47
C LEU A 100 -8.64 6.44 7.01
N LEU A 101 -8.91 6.90 5.79
CA LEU A 101 -8.32 8.12 5.25
C LEU A 101 -9.36 9.23 5.12
N HIS A 102 -9.06 10.40 5.70
CA HIS A 102 -9.84 11.61 5.43
C HIS A 102 -9.25 12.36 4.22
N VAL A 103 -9.65 11.94 3.01
CA VAL A 103 -9.04 12.38 1.73
C VAL A 103 -9.03 13.91 1.60
N LYS A 104 -10.14 14.59 1.88
CA LYS A 104 -10.21 16.07 1.83
C LYS A 104 -9.19 16.78 2.71
N ASN A 105 -8.89 16.25 3.89
CA ASN A 105 -7.93 16.87 4.82
C ASN A 105 -6.50 16.61 4.34
N LEU A 106 -6.23 15.41 3.83
CA LEU A 106 -4.94 15.10 3.20
C LEU A 106 -4.68 16.02 2.00
N VAL A 107 -5.64 16.16 1.08
CA VAL A 107 -5.47 17.03 -0.09
C VAL A 107 -5.30 18.49 0.35
N LYS A 108 -6.04 18.96 1.36
CA LYS A 108 -5.84 20.31 1.91
C LYS A 108 -4.42 20.51 2.46
N LEU A 109 -3.89 19.55 3.21
CA LEU A 109 -2.51 19.57 3.71
C LEU A 109 -1.51 19.63 2.55
N LEU A 110 -1.69 18.81 1.53
CA LEU A 110 -0.77 18.72 0.40
C LEU A 110 -0.83 19.95 -0.53
N LEU A 111 -1.97 20.64 -0.59
CA LEU A 111 -2.13 21.89 -1.34
C LEU A 111 -1.62 23.12 -0.58
N ASP A 112 -1.42 23.03 0.73
CA ASP A 112 -0.90 24.14 1.53
C ASP A 112 0.45 24.64 0.96
N PRO A 113 0.61 25.96 0.74
CA PRO A 113 1.87 26.51 0.23
C PRO A 113 3.09 26.25 1.13
N SER A 114 2.87 26.04 2.43
CA SER A 114 3.92 25.71 3.40
C SER A 114 4.38 24.25 3.34
N THR A 115 3.57 23.35 2.76
CA THR A 115 3.94 21.94 2.60
C THR A 115 4.96 21.80 1.47
N ALA A 116 6.15 21.29 1.82
CA ALA A 116 7.22 21.02 0.86
C ALA A 116 6.75 20.11 -0.29
N LYS A 117 7.09 20.46 -1.53
CA LYS A 117 6.69 19.71 -2.74
C LYS A 117 7.75 18.73 -3.23
N GLN A 118 8.98 18.87 -2.74
CA GLN A 118 10.12 18.02 -3.10
C GLN A 118 10.77 17.49 -1.83
N HIS A 119 11.34 16.28 -1.91
CA HIS A 119 12.00 15.61 -0.78
C HIS A 119 11.13 15.57 0.48
N TYR A 120 9.82 15.39 0.29
CA TYR A 120 8.83 15.41 1.36
C TYR A 120 8.32 14.00 1.66
N MET A 121 8.41 13.62 2.94
CA MET A 121 7.78 12.43 3.49
C MET A 121 7.25 12.79 4.87
N THR A 122 6.02 12.36 5.18
CA THR A 122 5.35 12.68 6.44
C THR A 122 4.59 11.48 6.97
N GLY A 123 4.23 11.54 8.26
CA GLY A 123 3.53 10.49 8.98
C GLY A 123 3.95 10.46 10.45
N LEU A 124 3.65 9.36 11.13
CA LEU A 124 4.16 9.09 12.46
C LEU A 124 5.58 8.52 12.35
N VAL A 125 6.59 9.38 12.49
CA VAL A 125 7.99 8.99 12.35
C VAL A 125 8.53 8.49 13.69
N TRP A 126 8.99 7.23 13.70
CA TRP A 126 9.62 6.63 14.86
C TRP A 126 11.15 6.79 14.76
N TRP A 127 11.72 7.54 15.69
CA TRP A 127 13.16 7.80 15.76
C TRP A 127 13.83 6.86 16.76
N HIS A 128 15.04 6.38 16.42
CA HIS A 128 15.85 5.52 17.27
C HIS A 128 15.15 4.23 17.76
N SER A 129 14.21 3.69 16.97
CA SER A 129 13.57 2.42 17.30
C SER A 129 14.59 1.28 17.33
N PRO A 130 14.68 0.52 18.43
CA PRO A 130 15.60 -0.61 18.52
C PRO A 130 15.10 -1.79 17.69
N VAL A 131 16.04 -2.62 17.24
CA VAL A 131 15.70 -3.91 16.63
C VAL A 131 15.14 -4.84 17.71
N LEU A 132 13.91 -5.31 17.53
CA LEU A 132 13.23 -6.13 18.53
C LEU A 132 13.74 -7.57 18.50
N ARG A 133 14.37 -8.01 19.60
CA ARG A 133 15.06 -9.30 19.70
C ARG A 133 14.31 -10.37 20.49
N ASN A 134 13.14 -10.06 21.04
CA ASN A 134 12.31 -11.04 21.72
C ASN A 134 11.55 -11.90 20.69
N PRO A 135 11.75 -13.24 20.63
CA PRO A 135 11.05 -14.12 19.69
C PRO A 135 9.53 -14.15 19.83
N PHE A 136 8.99 -13.74 20.99
CA PHE A 136 7.55 -13.63 21.23
C PHE A 136 6.95 -12.30 20.72
N ASN A 137 7.78 -11.39 20.20
CA ASN A 137 7.31 -10.14 19.59
C ASN A 137 6.97 -10.36 18.11
N LYS A 138 5.84 -9.81 17.65
CA LYS A 138 5.40 -9.85 16.24
C LYS A 138 6.48 -9.34 15.27
N PHE A 139 7.28 -8.37 15.69
CA PHE A 139 8.33 -7.73 14.89
C PHE A 139 9.73 -8.24 15.23
N TYR A 140 9.83 -9.47 15.78
CA TYR A 140 11.11 -10.11 16.07
C TYR A 140 12.02 -10.16 14.84
N MET A 141 13.27 -9.76 15.01
CA MET A 141 14.31 -9.87 14.00
C MET A 141 15.53 -10.62 14.57
N PRO A 142 15.88 -11.81 14.05
CA PRO A 142 17.04 -12.55 14.52
C PRO A 142 18.36 -11.85 14.12
N ARG A 143 19.41 -12.04 14.92
CA ARG A 143 20.76 -11.50 14.63
C ARG A 143 21.36 -12.05 13.34
N SER A 144 20.97 -13.25 12.93
CA SER A 144 21.41 -13.86 11.67
C SER A 144 20.90 -13.12 10.42
N VAL A 145 19.76 -12.42 10.54
CA VAL A 145 19.20 -11.61 9.44
C VAL A 145 19.67 -10.16 9.52
N PHE A 146 19.71 -9.60 10.72
CA PHE A 146 20.20 -8.25 10.95
C PHE A 146 21.12 -8.24 12.20
N PRO A 147 22.46 -8.20 12.02
CA PRO A 147 23.42 -8.38 13.12
C PRO A 147 23.45 -7.23 14.13
N GLU A 148 23.25 -6.00 13.65
CA GLU A 148 23.37 -4.74 14.39
C GLU A 148 22.22 -4.50 15.38
#